data_AF-A0A3E0IPP8-F1
#
_entry.id   AF-A0A3E0IPP8-F1
#
_cell.length_a   1.000
_cell.length_b   1.000
_cell.length_c   1.000
_cell.angle_alpha   90.00
_cell.angle_beta   90.00
_cell.angle_gamma   90.00
#
_symmetry.space_group_name_H-M   'P 1'
#
loop_
_entity.id
_entity.type
_entity.pdbx_description
1 polymer ?
#
loop_
_entity_poly.entity_id
_entity_poly.type
_entity_poly.pdbx_seq_one_letter_code
_entity_poly.pdbx_strand_id
1 'polypeptide(L)'
;MKKFLLITFVIGLILCIIGSVGTYYYTFVDNQYHKEYKTIRKSYPSSNIKSINIDAYNTDLSLKKGSQLQVYGTFDRNKVKLDTTVKDGTLYINVDQNKIRPGINVNPFYLERKKELYIQVPERLLEQVHIKGEGVSSEIDGIKANQFDVDV
;
A
#
# COMPACT_ATOMS: atom_id res chain seq x y z
N MET A 1 -4.01 27.69 50.14
CA MET A 1 -3.09 26.99 49.22
C MET A 1 -3.49 25.53 48.96
N LYS A 2 -3.60 24.66 49.98
CA LYS A 2 -3.96 23.22 49.78
C LYS A 2 -5.30 22.99 49.04
N LYS A 3 -6.34 23.76 49.36
CA LYS A 3 -7.67 23.66 48.69
C LYS A 3 -7.62 24.09 47.22
N PHE A 4 -6.82 25.12 46.89
CA PHE A 4 -6.63 25.59 45.52
C PHE A 4 -5.86 24.55 44.68
N LEU A 5 -4.77 23.99 45.23
CA LEU A 5 -4.03 22.89 44.61
C LEU A 5 -4.91 21.67 44.34
N LEU A 6 -5.78 21.32 45.30
CA LEU A 6 -6.72 20.21 45.14
C LEU A 6 -7.72 20.47 44.01
N ILE A 7 -8.25 21.69 43.90
CA ILE A 7 -9.17 22.07 42.82
C ILE A 7 -8.47 22.01 41.46
N THR A 8 -7.27 22.58 41.33
CA THR A 8 -6.50 22.51 40.08
C THR A 8 -6.15 21.08 39.71
N PHE A 9 -5.78 20.25 40.69
CA PHE A 9 -5.52 18.83 40.48
C PHE A 9 -6.77 18.09 39.97
N VAL A 10 -7.94 18.32 40.57
CA VAL A 10 -9.19 17.68 40.15
C VAL A 10 -9.59 18.13 38.73
N ILE A 11 -9.44 19.40 38.40
CA ILE A 11 -9.70 19.90 37.03
C ILE A 11 -8.75 19.24 36.03
N GLY A 12 -7.45 19.19 36.34
CA GLY A 12 -6.46 18.51 35.50
C GLY A 12 -6.77 17.03 35.33
N LEU A 13 -7.18 16.35 36.40
CA LEU A 13 -7.57 14.93 36.38
C LEU A 13 -8.80 14.70 35.49
N ILE A 14 -9.82 15.55 35.58
CA ILE A 14 -11.02 15.47 34.74
C ILE A 14 -10.65 15.64 33.26
N LEU A 15 -9.82 16.64 32.93
CA LEU A 15 -9.34 16.85 31.56
C LEU A 15 -8.52 15.66 31.06
N CYS A 16 -7.68 15.08 31.92
CA CYS A 16 -6.91 13.87 31.60
C CYS A 16 -7.83 12.69 31.29
N ILE A 17 -8.87 12.46 32.11
CA ILE A 17 -9.82 11.37 31.92
C ILE A 17 -10.60 11.57 30.61
N ILE A 18 -11.16 12.76 30.37
CA ILE A 18 -11.92 13.06 29.15
C ILE A 18 -11.02 12.90 27.91
N GLY A 19 -9.79 13.44 27.95
CA GLY A 19 -8.83 13.31 26.86
C GLY A 19 -8.41 11.86 26.60
N SER A 20 -8.22 11.07 27.65
CA SER A 20 -7.85 9.65 27.55
C SER A 20 -8.99 8.82 26.95
N VAL A 21 -10.24 9.06 27.39
CA VAL A 21 -11.42 8.37 26.84
C VAL A 21 -11.64 8.78 25.38
N GLY A 22 -11.51 10.06 25.05
CA GLY A 22 -11.62 10.54 23.67
C GLY A 22 -10.54 9.94 22.76
N THR A 23 -9.29 9.88 23.23
CA THR A 23 -8.19 9.25 22.50
C THR A 23 -8.40 7.75 22.32
N TYR A 24 -8.87 7.06 23.38
CA TYR A 24 -9.19 5.63 23.31
C TYR A 24 -10.29 5.36 22.29
N TYR A 25 -11.39 6.13 22.33
CA TYR A 25 -12.50 5.98 21.39
C TYR A 25 -12.03 6.24 19.95
N TYR A 26 -11.32 7.34 19.71
CA TYR A 26 -10.81 7.67 18.38
C TYR A 26 -9.80 6.64 17.84
N THR A 27 -8.97 6.06 18.71
CA THR A 27 -7.92 5.11 18.31
C THR A 27 -8.48 3.71 18.06
N PHE A 28 -9.37 3.22 18.94
CA PHE A 28 -9.76 1.81 18.99
C PHE A 28 -11.21 1.53 18.63
N VAL A 29 -12.09 2.55 18.62
CA VAL A 29 -13.53 2.38 18.36
C VAL A 29 -13.96 3.06 17.07
N ASP A 30 -13.38 4.22 16.72
CA ASP A 30 -13.67 4.87 15.45
C ASP A 30 -13.08 4.05 14.29
N ASN A 31 -13.98 3.59 13.41
CA ASN A 31 -13.66 2.72 12.29
C ASN A 31 -13.17 3.51 11.06
N GLN A 32 -13.20 4.85 11.09
CA GLN A 32 -12.75 5.68 9.96
C GLN A 32 -11.26 5.50 9.63
N TYR A 33 -10.45 5.11 10.62
CA TYR A 33 -9.00 4.92 10.46
C TYR A 33 -8.54 3.47 10.60
N HIS A 34 -9.46 2.55 10.91
CA HIS A 34 -9.15 1.12 10.93
C HIS A 34 -8.92 0.62 9.50
N LYS A 35 -7.65 0.46 9.13
CA LYS A 35 -7.24 -0.12 7.85
C LYS A 35 -7.37 -1.64 7.95
N GLU A 36 -8.34 -2.21 7.25
CA GLU A 36 -8.34 -3.64 6.97
C GLU A 36 -7.34 -3.92 5.85
N TYR A 37 -6.31 -4.70 6.14
CA TYR A 37 -5.36 -5.10 5.11
C TYR A 37 -5.77 -6.43 4.49
N LYS A 38 -5.72 -6.49 3.15
CA LYS A 38 -5.89 -7.73 2.40
C LYS A 38 -4.60 -8.02 1.64
N THR A 39 -4.08 -9.23 1.85
CA THR A 39 -3.01 -9.75 1.00
C THR A 39 -3.62 -10.33 -0.26
N ILE A 40 -3.15 -9.84 -1.40
CA ILE A 40 -3.52 -10.35 -2.73
C ILE A 40 -2.29 -11.07 -3.26
N ARG A 41 -2.49 -12.28 -3.80
CA ARG A 41 -1.46 -13.06 -4.46
C ARG A 41 -2.08 -13.76 -5.66
N LYS A 42 -1.52 -13.54 -6.84
CA LYS A 42 -1.95 -14.14 -8.10
C LYS A 42 -0.73 -14.68 -8.83
N SER A 43 -0.79 -15.95 -9.23
CA SER A 43 0.23 -16.58 -10.08
C SER A 43 -0.31 -16.74 -11.49
N TYR A 44 0.57 -16.62 -12.48
CA TYR A 44 0.21 -16.73 -13.91
C TYR A 44 1.08 -17.77 -14.59
N PRO A 45 0.51 -18.51 -15.58
CA PRO A 45 1.30 -19.38 -16.44
C PRO A 45 2.26 -18.53 -17.30
N SER A 46 3.55 -18.65 -17.02
CA SER A 46 4.61 -17.86 -17.64
C SER A 46 4.77 -18.07 -19.14
N SER A 47 4.31 -19.22 -19.67
CA SER A 47 4.52 -19.63 -21.06
C SER A 47 3.85 -18.70 -22.08
N ASN A 48 2.74 -18.05 -21.69
CA ASN A 48 1.88 -17.33 -22.63
C ASN A 48 1.98 -15.81 -22.48
N ILE A 49 2.63 -15.34 -21.41
CA ILE A 49 2.92 -13.92 -21.23
C ILE A 49 4.22 -13.64 -21.97
N LYS A 50 4.40 -12.43 -22.47
CA LYS A 50 5.56 -11.95 -23.25
C LYS A 50 5.97 -10.56 -22.79
N SER A 51 4.99 -9.75 -22.42
CA SER A 51 5.18 -8.38 -21.93
C SER A 51 4.48 -8.16 -20.60
N ILE A 52 4.97 -7.19 -19.83
CA ILE A 52 4.41 -6.78 -18.55
C ILE A 52 4.19 -5.27 -18.58
N ASN A 53 2.98 -4.82 -18.25
CA ASN A 53 2.63 -3.42 -18.11
C ASN A 53 2.14 -3.16 -16.67
N ILE A 54 2.79 -2.24 -15.97
CA ILE A 54 2.56 -1.95 -14.56
C ILE A 54 2.18 -0.48 -14.40
N ASP A 55 1.01 -0.21 -13.84
CA ASP A 55 0.60 1.10 -13.32
C ASP A 55 0.59 1.02 -11.79
N ALA A 56 1.62 1.59 -11.16
CA ALA A 56 1.91 1.51 -9.73
C ALA A 56 1.67 2.84 -9.00
N TYR A 57 0.57 3.55 -9.31
CA TYR A 57 0.26 4.84 -8.69
C TYR A 57 0.35 4.81 -7.14
N ASN A 58 1.19 5.69 -6.56
CA ASN A 58 1.39 5.87 -5.11
C ASN A 58 1.59 4.56 -4.32
N THR A 59 2.25 3.58 -4.94
CA THR A 59 2.57 2.25 -4.42
C THR A 59 4.02 1.88 -4.74
N ASP A 60 4.84 1.59 -3.73
CA ASP A 60 6.21 1.17 -3.94
C ASP A 60 6.25 -0.16 -4.71
N LEU A 61 7.11 -0.26 -5.73
CA LEU A 61 7.21 -1.40 -6.62
C LEU A 61 8.52 -2.16 -6.40
N SER A 62 8.43 -3.49 -6.27
CA SER A 62 9.58 -4.40 -6.30
C SER A 62 9.38 -5.44 -7.39
N LEU A 63 10.12 -5.30 -8.50
CA LEU A 63 10.10 -6.21 -9.63
C LEU A 63 11.40 -7.04 -9.64
N LYS A 64 11.30 -8.32 -9.29
CA LYS A 64 12.47 -9.19 -9.11
C LYS A 64 12.39 -10.49 -9.88
N LYS A 65 13.55 -11.07 -10.18
CA LYS A 65 13.64 -12.47 -10.61
C LYS A 65 13.06 -13.40 -9.54
N GLY A 66 12.30 -14.41 -9.97
CA GLY A 66 11.71 -15.44 -9.13
C GLY A 66 11.59 -16.79 -9.83
N SER A 67 10.86 -17.73 -9.25
CA SER A 67 10.64 -19.07 -9.82
C SER A 67 9.41 -19.15 -10.73
N GLN A 68 8.46 -18.25 -10.55
CA GLN A 68 7.19 -18.21 -11.28
C GLN A 68 6.76 -16.76 -11.50
N LEU A 69 5.88 -16.53 -12.48
CA LEU A 69 5.29 -15.22 -12.67
C LEU A 69 4.20 -15.01 -11.63
N GLN A 70 4.46 -14.13 -10.66
CA GLN A 70 3.58 -13.89 -9.53
C GLN A 70 3.48 -12.40 -9.22
N VAL A 71 2.26 -11.95 -8.94
CA VAL A 71 1.95 -10.59 -8.50
C VAL A 71 1.36 -10.70 -7.11
N TYR A 72 1.93 -9.99 -6.14
CA TYR A 72 1.43 -9.99 -4.77
C TYR A 72 1.67 -8.66 -4.07
N GLY A 73 0.90 -8.40 -3.03
CA GLY A 73 1.04 -7.21 -2.20
C GLY A 73 0.02 -7.20 -1.07
N THR A 74 0.24 -6.32 -0.10
CA THR A 74 -0.67 -6.11 1.02
C THR A 74 -1.22 -4.70 0.93
N PHE A 75 -2.53 -4.60 0.78
CA PHE A 75 -3.22 -3.36 0.46
C PHE A 75 -4.33 -3.08 1.46
N ASP A 76 -4.63 -1.81 1.69
CA ASP A 76 -5.84 -1.40 2.40
C ASP A 76 -7.06 -1.78 1.55
N ARG A 77 -7.86 -2.72 2.07
CA ARG A 77 -9.00 -3.37 1.40
C ARG A 77 -10.01 -2.38 0.84
N ASN A 78 -10.17 -1.23 1.49
CA ASN A 78 -11.21 -0.26 1.15
C ASN A 78 -10.68 0.89 0.29
N LYS A 79 -9.35 1.03 0.18
CA LYS A 79 -8.72 2.19 -0.48
C LYS A 79 -7.93 1.83 -1.73
N VAL A 80 -7.43 0.59 -1.81
CA VAL A 80 -6.53 0.18 -2.89
C VAL A 80 -7.04 -1.12 -3.52
N LYS A 81 -7.16 -1.12 -4.83
CA LYS A 81 -7.59 -2.27 -5.63
C LYS A 81 -6.47 -2.67 -6.58
N LEU A 82 -6.05 -3.94 -6.49
CA LEU A 82 -5.10 -4.53 -7.44
C LEU A 82 -5.87 -5.30 -8.52
N ASP A 83 -5.96 -4.69 -9.69
CA ASP A 83 -6.55 -5.30 -10.88
C ASP A 83 -5.45 -5.86 -11.78
N THR A 84 -5.71 -7.04 -12.33
CA THR A 84 -4.74 -7.75 -13.17
C THR A 84 -5.46 -8.44 -14.30
N THR A 85 -5.01 -8.24 -15.53
CA THR A 85 -5.63 -8.83 -16.72
C THR A 85 -4.55 -9.30 -17.67
N VAL A 86 -4.77 -10.44 -18.32
CA VAL A 86 -3.91 -10.92 -19.41
C VAL A 86 -4.65 -10.69 -20.71
N LYS A 87 -4.03 -9.95 -21.62
CA LYS A 87 -4.57 -9.68 -22.97
C LYS A 87 -3.43 -9.67 -23.97
N ASP A 88 -3.58 -10.40 -25.07
CA ASP A 88 -2.61 -10.44 -26.18
C ASP A 88 -1.17 -10.77 -25.73
N GLY A 89 -1.03 -11.70 -24.78
CA GLY A 89 0.26 -12.07 -24.20
C GLY A 89 0.89 -11.00 -23.28
N THR A 90 0.18 -9.93 -22.97
CA THR A 90 0.63 -8.89 -22.03
C THR A 90 -0.10 -9.03 -20.70
N LEU A 91 0.65 -9.02 -19.61
CA LEU A 91 0.10 -8.94 -18.25
C LEU A 91 0.00 -7.47 -17.86
N TYR A 92 -1.23 -6.98 -17.72
CA TYR A 92 -1.54 -5.65 -17.21
C TYR A 92 -1.78 -5.72 -15.71
N ILE A 93 -1.09 -4.88 -14.96
CA ILE A 93 -1.17 -4.77 -13.50
C ILE A 93 -1.48 -3.32 -13.18
N ASN A 94 -2.64 -3.06 -12.57
CA ASN A 94 -3.05 -1.72 -12.21
C ASN A 94 -3.37 -1.67 -10.71
N VAL A 95 -2.72 -0.73 -10.01
CA VAL A 95 -3.02 -0.40 -8.63
C VAL A 95 -3.87 0.87 -8.61
N ASP A 96 -5.18 0.70 -8.49
CA ASP A 96 -6.10 1.83 -8.37
C ASP A 96 -6.23 2.22 -6.90
N GLN A 97 -6.04 3.51 -6.60
CA GLN A 97 -6.29 4.07 -5.29
C GLN A 97 -7.49 5.02 -5.38
N ASN A 98 -8.55 4.69 -4.64
CA ASN A 98 -9.67 5.62 -4.46
C ASN A 98 -9.12 6.96 -3.97
N LYS A 99 -9.47 8.06 -4.66
CA LYS A 99 -9.03 9.43 -4.35
C LYS A 99 -9.06 9.67 -2.84
N ILE A 100 -7.87 9.72 -2.24
CA ILE A 100 -7.71 9.97 -0.82
C ILE A 100 -8.20 11.40 -0.61
N ARG A 101 -9.34 11.56 0.07
CA ARG A 101 -9.73 12.88 0.56
C ARG A 101 -8.63 13.35 1.51
N PRO A 102 -8.09 14.57 1.37
CA PRO A 102 -7.13 15.09 2.33
C PRO A 102 -7.81 15.13 3.69
N GLY A 103 -7.34 14.28 4.60
CA GLY A 103 -7.83 14.16 5.96
C GLY A 103 -6.64 14.11 6.89
N ILE A 104 -6.68 14.91 7.96
CA ILE A 104 -5.63 14.90 8.97
C ILE A 104 -5.93 13.73 9.90
N ASN A 105 -5.04 12.73 9.92
CA ASN A 105 -5.09 11.70 10.94
C ASN A 105 -4.34 12.17 12.17
N VAL A 106 -5.06 12.51 13.24
CA VAL A 106 -4.49 12.94 14.52
C VAL A 106 -4.29 11.80 15.51
N ASN A 107 -4.44 10.53 15.09
CA ASN A 107 -4.21 9.37 15.96
C ASN A 107 -2.69 9.21 16.23
N PRO A 108 -2.22 9.41 17.47
CA PRO A 108 -0.79 9.30 17.79
C PRO A 108 -0.24 7.86 17.73
N PHE A 109 -1.13 6.86 17.61
CA PHE A 109 -0.80 5.45 17.46
C PHE A 109 -0.98 4.97 16.01
N TYR A 110 -1.19 5.88 15.05
CA TYR A 110 -1.31 5.52 13.65
C TYR A 110 0.03 5.05 13.08
N LEU A 111 0.05 3.79 12.63
CA LEU A 111 1.14 3.23 11.85
C LEU A 111 0.71 3.15 10.39
N GLU A 112 1.31 4.01 9.55
CA GLU A 112 1.18 3.88 8.11
C GLU A 112 2.04 2.71 7.64
N ARG A 113 1.40 1.62 7.19
CA ARG A 113 2.13 0.60 6.43
C ARG A 113 2.40 1.14 5.03
N LYS A 114 3.64 0.96 4.57
CA LYS A 114 3.99 1.15 3.17
C LYS A 114 3.13 0.25 2.30
N LYS A 115 2.66 0.81 1.19
CA LYS A 115 1.93 0.07 0.16
C LYS A 115 2.99 -0.49 -0.78
N GLU A 116 3.12 -1.81 -0.80
CA GLU A 116 4.17 -2.48 -1.58
C GLU A 116 3.54 -3.49 -2.53
N LEU A 117 3.85 -3.30 -3.82
CA LEU A 117 3.55 -4.23 -4.90
C LEU A 117 4.82 -5.01 -5.24
N TYR A 118 4.72 -6.33 -5.18
CA TYR A 118 5.78 -7.24 -5.52
C TYR A 118 5.42 -8.03 -6.76
N ILE A 119 6.35 -8.07 -7.71
CA ILE A 119 6.21 -8.84 -8.94
C ILE A 119 7.45 -9.71 -9.07
N GLN A 120 7.23 -11.02 -9.11
CA GLN A 120 8.26 -12.01 -9.42
C GLN A 120 8.13 -12.44 -10.86
N VAL A 121 9.24 -12.46 -11.58
CA VAL A 121 9.31 -12.89 -12.97
C VAL A 121 10.29 -14.06 -13.07
N PRO A 122 9.90 -15.20 -13.69
CA PRO A 122 10.83 -16.31 -13.89
C PRO A 122 11.98 -15.89 -14.81
N GLU A 123 13.12 -16.56 -14.70
CA GLU A 123 14.26 -16.25 -15.56
C GLU A 123 13.95 -16.57 -17.03
N ARG A 124 13.61 -15.52 -17.78
CA ARG A 124 13.35 -15.57 -19.22
C ARG A 124 13.46 -14.16 -19.81
N LEU A 125 13.59 -14.08 -21.13
CA LEU A 125 13.58 -12.83 -21.86
C LEU A 125 12.14 -12.39 -22.14
N LEU A 126 11.76 -11.21 -21.65
CA LEU A 126 10.51 -10.54 -21.99
C LEU A 126 10.66 -9.72 -23.27
N GLU A 127 9.57 -9.56 -24.02
CA GLU A 127 9.54 -8.65 -25.16
C GLU A 127 9.56 -7.20 -24.66
N GLN A 128 8.70 -6.86 -23.70
CA GLN A 128 8.62 -5.51 -23.13
C GLN A 128 8.28 -5.53 -21.64
N VAL A 129 8.89 -4.62 -20.89
CA VAL A 129 8.44 -4.22 -19.55
C VAL A 129 8.18 -2.73 -19.58
N HIS A 130 6.94 -2.33 -19.29
CA HIS A 130 6.55 -0.93 -19.13
C HIS A 130 6.10 -0.69 -17.69
N ILE A 131 6.67 0.30 -17.05
CA ILE A 131 6.36 0.71 -15.68
C ILE A 131 5.96 2.18 -15.71
N LYS A 132 4.78 2.47 -15.19
CA LYS A 132 4.30 3.81 -14.90
C LYS A 132 4.10 3.93 -13.39
N GLY A 133 4.78 4.86 -12.76
CA GLY A 133 4.74 5.02 -11.30
C GLY A 133 4.86 6.47 -10.88
N GLU A 134 3.75 7.12 -10.56
CA GLU A 134 3.78 8.50 -10.06
C GLU A 134 3.92 8.52 -8.53
N GLY A 135 4.97 9.18 -8.03
CA GLY A 135 5.20 9.40 -6.59
C GLY A 135 5.64 8.17 -5.80
N VAL A 136 6.46 7.30 -6.40
CA VAL A 136 6.81 5.97 -5.85
C VAL A 136 8.28 5.63 -5.95
N SER A 137 8.75 4.74 -5.08
CA SER A 137 10.06 4.08 -5.24
C SER A 137 9.90 2.79 -6.05
N SER A 138 10.80 2.55 -7.00
CA SER A 138 10.84 1.31 -7.78
C SER A 138 12.19 0.60 -7.62
N GLU A 139 12.16 -0.67 -7.24
CA GLU A 139 13.31 -1.57 -7.20
C GLU A 139 13.15 -2.63 -8.29
N ILE A 140 14.14 -2.72 -9.19
CA ILE A 140 14.14 -3.69 -10.29
C ILE A 140 15.44 -4.50 -10.21
N ASP A 141 15.32 -5.83 -10.09
CA ASP A 141 16.48 -6.71 -9.96
C ASP A 141 16.35 -8.00 -10.79
N GLY A 142 17.38 -8.29 -11.60
CA GLY A 142 17.51 -9.56 -12.32
C GLY A 142 16.50 -9.79 -13.44
N ILE A 143 15.85 -8.74 -13.96
CA ILE A 143 14.86 -8.83 -15.05
C ILE A 143 15.55 -8.70 -16.41
N LYS A 144 15.17 -9.58 -17.35
CA LYS A 144 15.66 -9.56 -18.75
C LYS A 144 14.51 -9.20 -19.68
N ALA A 145 14.64 -8.12 -20.45
CA ALA A 145 13.66 -7.69 -21.45
C ALA A 145 14.36 -7.08 -22.67
N ASN A 146 13.75 -7.20 -23.86
CA ASN A 146 14.24 -6.51 -25.07
C ASN A 146 14.02 -5.00 -24.97
N GLN A 147 12.88 -4.60 -24.42
CA GLN A 147 12.53 -3.21 -24.19
C GLN A 147 12.11 -3.00 -22.73
N PHE A 148 12.62 -1.92 -22.12
CA PHE A 148 12.34 -1.56 -20.75
C PHE A 148 12.02 -0.06 -20.70
N ASP A 149 10.76 0.28 -20.46
CA ASP A 149 10.25 1.65 -20.41
C ASP A 149 9.80 1.98 -18.98
N VAL A 150 10.29 3.08 -18.43
CA VAL A 150 9.97 3.50 -17.06
C VAL A 150 9.60 4.98 -17.03
N ASP A 151 8.33 5.25 -16.71
CA ASP A 151 7.76 6.57 -16.52
C ASP A 151 7.51 6.78 -15.01
N VAL A 152 8.46 7.42 -14.31
CA VAL A 152 8.40 7.72 -12.86
C VAL A 152 8.29 9.22 -12.59
#